data_AF-A0A410PUM5-F1
#
_entry.id   AF-A0A410PUM5-F1
#
_cell.length_a   1.000
_cell.length_b   1.000
_cell.length_c   1.000
_cell.angle_alpha   90.00
_cell.angle_beta   90.00
_cell.angle_gamma   90.00
#
_symmetry.space_group_name_H-M   'P 1'
#
loop_
_entity.id
_entity.type
_entity.pdbx_description
1 polymer ?
#
loop_
_entity_poly.entity_id
_entity_poly.type
_entity_poly.pdbx_seq_one_letter_code
_entity_poly.pdbx_strand_id
1 'polypeptide(L)'
;MVISLKNKIVALVLAVILSFSVPVLGFAGEKETGRDFKIIGYYSGDLFNEPVEKLQTDKLTHIMYAFLIPNEDGTVKPLNKPAQLAEVVSKAHGDGCKVYIALGGWSYEGVPLAATFEKVAADNTLRSKLTDSVVQFTLDNNLDGVEIDWEHPNAGTIGSYEKLVVELSKALKAKGKSLTAAVNGAWSTTAGPEVSKLMTDTCLNAFEFINVMGYDMNNEEHSPLWFGNTSINYWLNRGVPADHIVLGMPLYARPSWMQYRSLVEQDEANAYKDYAATSPNVSYYNGLSTLREKTSIALKKAGGVMFFDVNEDVDWRDAKLGKYSAVSEVYRTVKSAQGFSRAEMQNYVTVVLDNQVMDFSKAVGLGTPFLDENHRTMVPMRKLLETIGAEIIWDNAARSVTAVKTFPATNEYPAGKNVTVKAAIGDNFITVNGNRVNLDTETVIKDGRTYLPARAVLEAFGYSLSWKDASSTVYIESK
;
A
#
# COMPACT_ATOMS: atom_id res chain seq x y z
N MET A 1 10.52 -33.30 80.43
CA MET A 1 11.60 -33.62 81.40
C MET A 1 12.73 -32.62 81.13
N VAL A 2 13.06 -31.71 82.07
CA VAL A 2 14.34 -30.96 82.24
C VAL A 2 14.84 -30.11 81.02
N ILE A 3 14.84 -28.76 80.96
CA ILE A 3 15.65 -27.71 81.67
C ILE A 3 17.16 -27.80 81.29
N SER A 4 17.97 -26.78 80.91
CA SER A 4 17.97 -25.29 80.85
C SER A 4 18.69 -24.87 79.55
N LEU A 5 18.36 -23.82 78.77
CA LEU A 5 18.41 -22.34 78.96
C LEU A 5 19.81 -21.73 79.25
N LYS A 6 20.07 -20.54 78.65
CA LYS A 6 21.20 -19.56 78.76
C LYS A 6 22.30 -19.67 77.69
N ASN A 7 22.77 -18.60 77.00
CA ASN A 7 22.54 -17.14 77.02
C ASN A 7 22.68 -16.59 75.57
N LYS A 8 21.78 -15.75 75.03
CA LYS A 8 21.65 -14.27 75.16
C LYS A 8 22.81 -13.40 74.61
N ILE A 9 22.67 -12.92 73.36
CA ILE A 9 23.02 -11.57 72.84
C ILE A 9 21.98 -11.28 71.73
N VAL A 10 20.88 -10.55 71.98
CA VAL A 10 20.72 -9.08 71.86
C VAL A 10 21.07 -8.51 70.48
N ALA A 11 20.07 -8.28 69.63
CA ALA A 11 19.77 -6.97 69.01
C ALA A 11 18.53 -7.07 68.10
N LEU A 12 17.52 -6.23 68.35
CA LEU A 12 16.38 -6.05 67.47
C LEU A 12 16.80 -5.11 66.32
N VAL A 13 16.79 -5.57 65.07
CA VAL A 13 16.99 -4.70 63.90
C VAL A 13 15.69 -4.67 63.11
N LEU A 14 15.09 -3.48 63.01
CA LEU A 14 13.94 -3.25 62.14
C LEU A 14 14.31 -3.57 60.70
N ALA A 15 13.47 -4.34 60.01
CA ALA A 15 13.52 -4.44 58.56
C ALA A 15 13.06 -3.10 57.94
N VAL A 16 13.97 -2.16 57.82
CA VAL A 16 13.80 -0.99 56.94
C VAL A 16 13.88 -1.52 55.51
N ILE A 17 12.72 -1.84 54.94
CA ILE A 17 12.59 -2.00 53.49
C ILE A 17 12.79 -0.60 52.90
N LEU A 18 14.03 -0.28 52.53
CA LEU A 18 14.32 0.82 51.64
C LEU A 18 13.69 0.49 50.29
N SER A 19 12.46 0.95 50.10
CA SER A 19 11.87 1.12 48.78
C SER A 19 12.70 2.16 48.04
N PHE A 20 13.79 1.71 47.40
CA PHE A 20 14.36 2.44 46.28
C PHE A 20 13.30 2.46 45.18
N SER A 21 12.46 3.50 45.22
CA SER A 21 11.70 3.96 44.09
C SER A 21 12.70 4.43 43.04
N VAL A 22 13.27 3.47 42.31
CA VAL A 22 13.85 3.74 41.00
C VAL A 22 12.75 4.46 40.24
N PRO A 23 12.97 5.71 39.77
CA PRO A 23 12.02 6.32 38.88
C PRO A 23 11.95 5.39 37.68
N VAL A 24 10.79 4.76 37.48
CA VAL A 24 10.43 4.30 36.15
C VAL A 24 10.30 5.60 35.36
N LEU A 25 11.43 6.05 34.78
CA LEU A 25 11.37 6.83 33.57
C LEU A 25 10.57 5.95 32.63
N GLY A 26 9.29 6.31 32.48
CA GLY A 26 8.53 5.85 31.35
C GLY A 26 9.35 6.25 30.15
N PHE A 27 9.95 5.26 29.49
CA PHE A 27 10.20 5.39 28.08
C PHE A 27 8.83 5.64 27.47
N ALA A 28 8.49 6.92 27.32
CA ALA A 28 7.59 7.34 26.28
C ALA A 28 8.17 6.72 25.03
N GLY A 29 7.54 5.64 24.56
CA GLY A 29 7.97 5.00 23.32
C GLY A 29 8.02 6.12 22.30
N GLU A 30 9.19 6.30 21.67
CA GLU A 30 9.24 7.14 20.49
C GLU A 30 8.12 6.65 19.59
N LYS A 31 7.14 7.52 19.33
CA LYS A 31 6.18 7.27 18.25
C LYS A 31 7.05 6.99 17.04
N GLU A 32 7.03 5.77 16.52
CA GLU A 32 7.77 5.41 15.32
C GLU A 32 7.52 6.52 14.31
N THR A 33 8.56 7.25 13.91
CA THR A 33 8.44 8.36 12.95
C THR A 33 8.33 7.80 11.52
N GLY A 34 7.59 6.70 11.36
CA GLY A 34 7.16 6.18 10.09
C GLY A 34 6.09 7.07 9.49
N ARG A 35 6.09 7.20 8.16
CA ARG A 35 4.95 7.81 7.46
C ARG A 35 3.70 6.97 7.74
N ASP A 36 2.60 7.64 8.08
CA ASP A 36 1.25 7.09 7.97
C ASP A 36 0.86 6.94 6.49
N PHE A 37 1.30 5.83 5.88
CA PHE A 37 1.05 5.53 4.47
C PHE A 37 -0.31 4.85 4.32
N LYS A 38 -1.22 5.51 3.59
CA LYS A 38 -2.61 5.10 3.49
C LYS A 38 -2.77 3.93 2.52
N ILE A 39 -3.46 2.89 2.95
CA ILE A 39 -4.06 1.88 2.08
C ILE A 39 -5.57 2.06 2.20
N ILE A 40 -6.24 2.39 1.10
CA ILE A 40 -7.67 2.76 1.08
C ILE A 40 -8.45 1.78 0.21
N GLY A 41 -9.61 1.33 0.67
CA GLY A 41 -10.54 0.53 -0.15
C GLY A 41 -11.86 1.25 -0.33
N TYR A 42 -12.32 1.41 -1.57
CA TYR A 42 -13.74 1.69 -1.81
C TYR A 42 -14.54 0.41 -1.56
N TYR A 43 -15.65 0.53 -0.85
CA TYR A 43 -16.59 -0.57 -0.60
C TYR A 43 -17.96 -0.18 -1.15
N SER A 44 -18.30 -0.71 -2.31
CA SER A 44 -19.54 -0.40 -3.04
C SER A 44 -20.70 -1.24 -2.53
N GLY A 45 -21.09 -1.00 -1.27
CA GLY A 45 -22.03 -1.83 -0.52
C GLY A 45 -23.34 -2.09 -1.26
N ASP A 46 -23.90 -1.09 -1.95
CA ASP A 46 -25.17 -1.27 -2.68
C ASP A 46 -25.02 -2.17 -3.92
N LEU A 47 -23.89 -2.09 -4.65
CA LEU A 47 -23.62 -2.88 -5.86
C LEU A 47 -23.29 -4.35 -5.56
N PHE A 48 -22.65 -4.65 -4.43
CA PHE A 48 -22.15 -5.98 -4.09
C PHE A 48 -22.88 -6.61 -2.91
N ASN A 49 -22.99 -7.94 -2.90
CA ASN A 49 -23.56 -8.72 -1.79
C ASN A 49 -22.49 -9.58 -1.10
N GLU A 50 -21.25 -9.12 -1.12
CA GLU A 50 -20.14 -9.84 -0.49
C GLU A 50 -20.21 -9.76 1.04
N PRO A 51 -19.96 -10.87 1.76
CA PRO A 51 -19.87 -10.87 3.22
C PRO A 51 -18.78 -9.90 3.71
N VAL A 52 -19.06 -9.14 4.77
CA VAL A 52 -18.14 -8.12 5.31
C VAL A 52 -16.84 -8.75 5.83
N GLU A 53 -16.82 -10.04 6.17
CA GLU A 53 -15.61 -10.75 6.61
C GLU A 53 -14.61 -11.01 5.46
N LYS A 54 -14.98 -10.78 4.20
CA LYS A 54 -14.01 -10.68 3.09
C LYS A 54 -13.20 -9.39 3.14
N LEU A 55 -13.73 -8.33 3.75
CA LEU A 55 -13.10 -7.01 3.84
C LEU A 55 -11.91 -7.05 4.83
N GLN A 56 -10.71 -6.82 4.31
CA GLN A 56 -9.45 -6.90 5.07
C GLN A 56 -9.14 -5.58 5.79
N THR A 57 -10.04 -5.15 6.68
CA THR A 57 -9.88 -3.94 7.52
C THR A 57 -8.59 -3.94 8.35
N ASP A 58 -8.06 -5.12 8.71
CA ASP A 58 -6.76 -5.30 9.36
C ASP A 58 -5.56 -4.85 8.50
N LYS A 59 -5.76 -4.69 7.20
CA LYS A 59 -4.77 -4.28 6.19
C LYS A 59 -5.09 -2.94 5.54
N LEU A 60 -6.25 -2.36 5.84
CA LEU A 60 -6.69 -1.06 5.31
C LEU A 60 -6.58 0.01 6.40
N THR A 61 -6.16 1.21 5.99
CA THR A 61 -6.15 2.39 6.88
C THR A 61 -7.47 3.15 6.85
N HIS A 62 -8.14 3.16 5.69
CA HIS A 62 -9.40 3.86 5.47
C HIS A 62 -10.30 3.02 4.53
N ILE A 63 -11.61 3.11 4.72
CA ILE A 63 -12.63 2.65 3.78
C ILE A 63 -13.44 3.86 3.29
N MET A 64 -13.67 3.91 1.99
CA MET A 64 -14.64 4.82 1.37
C MET A 64 -15.90 4.00 1.07
N TYR A 65 -16.93 4.12 1.90
CA TYR A 65 -18.20 3.43 1.65
C TYR A 65 -18.94 4.15 0.51
N ALA A 66 -19.22 3.42 -0.56
CA ALA A 66 -19.75 3.94 -1.82
C ALA A 66 -21.20 3.46 -2.04
N PHE A 67 -22.20 4.33 -2.23
CA PHE A 67 -22.19 5.81 -2.21
C PHE A 67 -23.39 6.35 -1.43
N LEU A 68 -23.24 7.56 -0.88
CA LEU A 68 -24.34 8.38 -0.41
C LEU A 68 -24.78 9.33 -1.53
N ILE A 69 -26.08 9.39 -1.79
CA ILE A 69 -26.61 10.01 -3.00
C ILE A 69 -27.36 11.30 -2.62
N PRO A 70 -27.01 12.48 -3.19
CA PRO A 70 -27.77 13.70 -2.97
C PRO A 70 -29.13 13.66 -3.67
N ASN A 71 -30.12 14.32 -3.09
CA ASN A 71 -31.38 14.66 -3.73
C ASN A 71 -31.37 16.13 -4.17
N GLU A 72 -32.15 16.46 -5.22
CA GLU A 72 -32.28 17.84 -5.72
C GLU A 72 -32.89 18.83 -4.71
N ASP A 73 -33.49 18.35 -3.62
CA ASP A 73 -34.06 19.17 -2.55
C ASP A 73 -33.04 19.50 -1.45
N GLY A 74 -31.78 19.10 -1.61
CA GLY A 74 -30.72 19.28 -0.61
C GLY A 74 -30.76 18.26 0.54
N THR A 75 -31.49 17.15 0.44
CA THR A 75 -31.29 15.99 1.35
C THR A 75 -30.34 14.95 0.74
N VAL A 76 -30.09 13.87 1.47
CA VAL A 76 -29.48 12.64 0.95
C VAL A 76 -30.49 11.50 0.94
N LYS A 77 -30.33 10.55 0.02
CA LYS A 77 -31.13 9.31 0.01
C LYS A 77 -30.74 8.42 1.20
N PRO A 78 -31.69 7.67 1.79
CA PRO A 78 -31.35 6.54 2.65
C PRO A 78 -30.50 5.52 1.88
N LEU A 79 -29.56 4.85 2.56
CA LEU A 79 -28.86 3.70 1.98
C LEU A 79 -29.81 2.52 1.82
N ASN A 80 -29.59 1.69 0.81
CA ASN A 80 -30.34 0.45 0.64
C ASN A 80 -29.94 -0.62 1.68
N LYS A 81 -28.68 -0.61 2.15
CA LYS A 81 -28.12 -1.59 3.10
C LYS A 81 -27.52 -0.95 4.37
N PRO A 82 -28.31 -0.23 5.21
CA PRO A 82 -27.79 0.46 6.39
C PRO A 82 -27.18 -0.48 7.44
N ALA A 83 -27.66 -1.72 7.54
CA ALA A 83 -27.08 -2.73 8.42
C ALA A 83 -25.66 -3.16 7.99
N GLN A 84 -25.40 -3.21 6.68
CA GLN A 84 -24.07 -3.53 6.13
C GLN A 84 -23.08 -2.39 6.41
N LEU A 85 -23.51 -1.12 6.31
CA LEU A 85 -22.67 0.01 6.74
C LEU A 85 -22.31 -0.11 8.23
N ALA A 86 -23.29 -0.39 9.10
CA ALA A 86 -23.03 -0.54 10.53
C ALA A 86 -22.05 -1.70 10.85
N GLU A 87 -22.14 -2.81 10.12
CA GLU A 87 -21.21 -3.94 10.22
C GLU A 87 -19.80 -3.57 9.75
N VAL A 88 -19.67 -2.90 8.59
CA VAL A 88 -18.40 -2.38 8.07
C VAL A 88 -17.74 -1.41 9.05
N VAL A 89 -18.49 -0.45 9.61
CA VAL A 89 -18.00 0.51 10.62
C VAL A 89 -17.53 -0.23 11.86
N SER A 90 -18.33 -1.16 12.40
CA SER A 90 -17.98 -1.92 13.59
C SER A 90 -16.70 -2.74 13.40
N LYS A 91 -16.55 -3.41 12.24
CA LYS A 91 -15.35 -4.20 11.94
C LYS A 91 -14.13 -3.30 11.73
N ALA A 92 -14.27 -2.24 10.93
CA ALA A 92 -13.19 -1.31 10.62
C ALA A 92 -12.62 -0.64 11.88
N HIS A 93 -13.48 -0.09 12.72
CA HIS A 93 -13.08 0.54 13.98
C HIS A 93 -12.43 -0.45 14.95
N GLY A 94 -12.88 -1.71 14.97
CA GLY A 94 -12.25 -2.78 15.74
C GLY A 94 -10.81 -3.10 15.32
N ASP A 95 -10.52 -2.96 14.03
CA ASP A 95 -9.18 -3.17 13.45
C ASP A 95 -8.34 -1.86 13.36
N GLY A 96 -8.88 -0.72 13.82
CA GLY A 96 -8.22 0.60 13.74
C GLY A 96 -8.29 1.29 12.36
N CYS A 97 -9.10 0.76 11.44
CA CYS A 97 -9.38 1.32 10.12
C CYS A 97 -10.49 2.39 10.22
N LYS A 98 -10.30 3.56 9.59
CA LYS A 98 -11.34 4.61 9.54
C LYS A 98 -12.39 4.33 8.46
N VAL A 99 -13.63 4.79 8.64
CA VAL A 99 -14.69 4.69 7.61
C VAL A 99 -15.25 6.06 7.25
N TYR A 100 -15.21 6.39 5.97
CA TYR A 100 -15.71 7.62 5.38
C TYR A 100 -16.86 7.25 4.43
N ILE A 101 -17.82 8.15 4.24
CA ILE A 101 -18.90 7.98 3.24
C ILE A 101 -18.57 8.81 1.99
N ALA A 102 -18.60 8.17 0.82
CA ALA A 102 -18.42 8.86 -0.45
C ALA A 102 -19.76 9.45 -0.92
N LEU A 103 -19.86 10.78 -0.97
CA LEU A 103 -21.01 11.54 -1.46
C LEU A 103 -20.87 11.74 -2.97
N GLY A 104 -21.67 11.01 -3.76
CA GLY A 104 -21.72 11.15 -5.22
C GLY A 104 -21.48 9.84 -5.98
N GLY A 105 -20.39 9.82 -6.76
CA GLY A 105 -20.12 8.87 -7.83
C GLY A 105 -20.62 9.36 -9.19
N TRP A 106 -20.28 8.65 -10.27
CA TRP A 106 -20.69 8.95 -11.65
C TRP A 106 -22.21 9.09 -11.81
N SER A 107 -22.97 8.09 -11.35
CA SER A 107 -24.41 7.98 -11.56
C SER A 107 -25.12 7.20 -10.47
N TYR A 108 -26.44 7.40 -10.36
CA TYR A 108 -27.34 6.61 -9.54
C TYR A 108 -28.51 6.12 -10.40
N GLU A 109 -28.85 4.82 -10.35
CA GLU A 109 -29.89 4.20 -11.18
C GLU A 109 -29.75 4.51 -12.69
N GLY A 110 -28.52 4.68 -13.17
CA GLY A 110 -28.22 5.03 -14.56
C GLY A 110 -28.31 6.52 -14.92
N VAL A 111 -28.66 7.39 -13.97
CA VAL A 111 -28.74 8.85 -14.16
C VAL A 111 -27.48 9.52 -13.62
N PRO A 112 -26.71 10.27 -14.44
CA PRO A 112 -25.52 11.00 -13.98
C PRO A 112 -25.83 12.03 -12.89
N LEU A 113 -25.03 12.05 -11.81
CA LEU A 113 -25.31 12.90 -10.65
C LEU A 113 -24.92 14.37 -10.82
N ALA A 114 -24.17 14.71 -11.88
CA ALA A 114 -23.69 16.06 -12.15
C ALA A 114 -24.79 17.13 -12.05
N ALA A 115 -25.94 16.93 -12.72
CA ALA A 115 -27.04 17.91 -12.72
C ALA A 115 -27.63 18.15 -11.31
N THR A 116 -27.70 17.09 -10.48
CA THR A 116 -28.15 17.19 -9.08
C THR A 116 -27.17 18.03 -8.26
N PHE A 117 -25.86 17.76 -8.40
CA PHE A 117 -24.83 18.54 -7.74
C PHE A 117 -24.82 20.01 -8.21
N GLU A 118 -24.93 20.26 -9.51
CA GLU A 118 -24.97 21.62 -10.08
C GLU A 118 -26.11 22.44 -9.48
N LYS A 119 -27.32 21.87 -9.45
CA LYS A 119 -28.51 22.49 -8.85
C LYS A 119 -28.34 22.77 -7.36
N VAL A 120 -27.91 21.78 -6.59
CA VAL A 120 -27.82 21.88 -5.12
C VAL A 120 -26.67 22.79 -4.69
N ALA A 121 -25.51 22.73 -5.34
CA ALA A 121 -24.36 23.57 -5.00
C ALA A 121 -24.54 25.04 -5.39
N ALA A 122 -25.32 25.34 -6.44
CA ALA A 122 -25.58 26.72 -6.86
C ALA A 122 -26.47 27.50 -5.88
N ASP A 123 -27.45 26.85 -5.24
CA ASP A 123 -28.36 27.49 -4.29
C ASP A 123 -27.85 27.43 -2.85
N ASN A 124 -27.84 28.57 -2.15
CA ASN A 124 -27.33 28.65 -0.77
C ASN A 124 -28.16 27.85 0.25
N THR A 125 -29.48 27.75 0.05
CA THR A 125 -30.40 27.03 0.94
C THR A 125 -30.25 25.53 0.75
N LEU A 126 -30.24 25.07 -0.51
CA LEU A 126 -30.06 23.66 -0.83
C LEU A 126 -28.67 23.15 -0.42
N ARG A 127 -27.62 23.95 -0.63
CA ARG A 127 -26.25 23.61 -0.25
C ARG A 127 -26.04 23.53 1.27
N SER A 128 -26.63 24.45 2.03
CA SER A 128 -26.64 24.37 3.51
C SER A 128 -27.37 23.12 3.97
N LYS A 129 -28.57 22.84 3.42
CA LYS A 129 -29.36 21.66 3.77
C LYS A 129 -28.65 20.35 3.42
N LEU A 130 -27.92 20.31 2.30
CA LEU A 130 -27.10 19.15 1.93
C LEU A 130 -25.94 18.97 2.92
N THR A 131 -25.26 20.06 3.27
CA THR A 131 -24.19 20.06 4.26
C THR A 131 -24.67 19.53 5.60
N ASP A 132 -25.80 20.02 6.10
CA ASP A 132 -26.41 19.56 7.36
C ASP A 132 -26.83 18.09 7.27
N SER A 133 -27.45 17.67 6.17
CA SER A 133 -27.89 16.28 5.94
C SER A 133 -26.72 15.29 5.91
N VAL A 134 -25.62 15.66 5.24
CA VAL A 134 -24.41 14.84 5.12
C VAL A 134 -23.67 14.77 6.46
N VAL A 135 -23.55 15.89 7.19
CA VAL A 135 -22.96 15.91 8.54
C VAL A 135 -23.80 15.07 9.51
N GLN A 136 -25.13 15.17 9.46
CA GLN A 136 -26.00 14.35 10.31
C GLN A 136 -25.85 12.86 9.99
N PHE A 137 -25.87 12.46 8.72
CA PHE A 137 -25.62 11.09 8.28
C PHE A 137 -24.25 10.56 8.77
N THR A 138 -23.21 11.39 8.71
CA THR A 138 -21.86 11.07 9.19
C THR A 138 -21.85 10.79 10.70
N LEU A 139 -22.62 11.55 11.49
CA LEU A 139 -22.72 11.37 12.94
C LEU A 139 -23.57 10.14 13.30
N ASP A 140 -24.73 9.97 12.67
CA ASP A 140 -25.67 8.88 12.96
C ASP A 140 -25.09 7.49 12.69
N ASN A 141 -24.20 7.38 11.69
CA ASN A 141 -23.54 6.13 11.32
C ASN A 141 -22.12 5.99 11.91
N ASN A 142 -21.73 6.86 12.86
CA ASN A 142 -20.42 6.86 13.51
C ASN A 142 -19.22 6.87 12.52
N LEU A 143 -19.29 7.67 11.46
CA LEU A 143 -18.26 7.75 10.43
C LEU A 143 -17.18 8.75 10.78
N ASP A 144 -15.96 8.55 10.29
CA ASP A 144 -14.78 9.40 10.56
C ASP A 144 -14.69 10.64 9.66
N GLY A 145 -15.33 10.57 8.49
CA GLY A 145 -15.36 11.67 7.54
C GLY A 145 -16.26 11.43 6.35
N VAL A 146 -16.13 12.32 5.38
CA VAL A 146 -16.85 12.31 4.11
C VAL A 146 -15.84 12.44 3.00
N GLU A 147 -16.12 11.81 1.87
CA GLU A 147 -15.49 12.15 0.60
C GLU A 147 -16.50 12.84 -0.31
N ILE A 148 -16.09 13.89 -1.02
CA ILE A 148 -16.86 14.41 -2.15
C ILE A 148 -16.39 13.76 -3.46
N ASP A 149 -17.32 13.10 -4.15
CA ASP A 149 -17.09 12.46 -5.44
C ASP A 149 -18.14 12.98 -6.46
N TRP A 150 -18.05 14.27 -6.77
CA TRP A 150 -18.85 14.87 -7.85
C TRP A 150 -18.08 14.69 -9.16
N GLU A 151 -18.60 13.84 -10.04
CA GLU A 151 -18.06 13.63 -11.39
C GLU A 151 -18.86 14.37 -12.48
N HIS A 152 -18.39 15.48 -13.06
CA HIS A 152 -17.30 16.35 -12.59
C HIS A 152 -17.75 17.82 -12.61
N PRO A 153 -17.28 18.69 -11.70
CA PRO A 153 -17.44 20.12 -11.85
C PRO A 153 -16.68 20.63 -13.08
N ASN A 154 -17.22 21.66 -13.72
CA ASN A 154 -16.75 22.25 -14.97
C ASN A 154 -16.55 23.77 -14.80
N ALA A 155 -16.13 24.47 -15.86
CA ALA A 155 -15.82 25.90 -15.78
C ALA A 155 -16.98 26.79 -15.30
N GLY A 156 -18.23 26.39 -15.55
CA GLY A 156 -19.42 27.10 -15.07
C GLY A 156 -19.79 26.78 -13.61
N THR A 157 -19.28 25.68 -13.05
CA THR A 157 -19.80 25.10 -11.79
C THR A 157 -18.73 24.97 -10.70
N ILE A 158 -17.45 25.16 -11.04
CA ILE A 158 -16.32 25.11 -10.10
C ILE A 158 -16.47 26.11 -8.93
N GLY A 159 -17.05 27.29 -9.16
CA GLY A 159 -17.32 28.27 -8.10
C GLY A 159 -18.45 27.87 -7.14
N SER A 160 -19.34 26.96 -7.56
CA SER A 160 -20.36 26.34 -6.70
C SER A 160 -19.79 25.12 -5.96
N TYR A 161 -18.94 24.34 -6.64
CA TYR A 161 -18.15 23.26 -6.02
C TYR A 161 -17.29 23.78 -4.86
N GLU A 162 -16.55 24.89 -5.06
CA GLU A 162 -15.74 25.48 -3.99
C GLU A 162 -16.57 25.88 -2.77
N LYS A 163 -17.75 26.49 -2.96
CA LYS A 163 -18.65 26.82 -1.84
C LYS A 163 -19.09 25.58 -1.08
N LEU A 164 -19.46 24.51 -1.79
CA LEU A 164 -19.88 23.24 -1.16
C LEU A 164 -18.72 22.61 -0.39
N VAL A 165 -17.51 22.56 -0.96
CA VAL A 165 -16.31 22.04 -0.31
C VAL A 165 -15.96 22.85 0.94
N VAL A 166 -16.00 24.19 0.88
CA VAL A 166 -15.67 25.06 2.03
C VAL A 166 -16.72 24.93 3.14
N GLU A 167 -18.01 24.95 2.82
CA GLU A 167 -19.10 24.79 3.80
C GLU A 167 -19.07 23.42 4.46
N LEU A 168 -18.95 22.34 3.67
CA LEU A 168 -18.88 20.97 4.17
C LEU A 168 -17.62 20.69 4.99
N SER A 169 -16.45 21.13 4.51
CA SER A 169 -15.18 21.00 5.26
C SER A 169 -15.24 21.70 6.61
N LYS A 170 -15.81 22.92 6.66
CA LYS A 170 -15.99 23.68 7.90
C LYS A 170 -16.96 22.98 8.86
N ALA A 171 -18.09 22.47 8.36
CA ALA A 171 -19.09 21.80 9.17
C ALA A 171 -18.59 20.47 9.75
N LEU A 172 -17.88 19.67 8.95
CA LEU A 172 -17.25 18.41 9.38
C LEU A 172 -16.13 18.67 10.42
N LYS A 173 -15.24 19.63 10.18
CA LYS A 173 -14.17 20.01 11.12
C LYS A 173 -14.73 20.46 12.48
N ALA A 174 -15.87 21.15 12.50
CA ALA A 174 -16.57 21.53 13.74
C ALA A 174 -17.15 20.32 14.52
N LYS A 175 -17.18 19.13 13.93
CA LYS A 175 -17.56 17.84 14.55
C LYS A 175 -16.37 16.90 14.76
N GLY A 176 -15.14 17.34 14.50
CA GLY A 176 -13.95 16.49 14.54
C GLY A 176 -13.89 15.45 13.41
N LYS A 177 -14.54 15.73 12.28
CA LYS A 177 -14.61 14.87 11.09
C LYS A 177 -13.83 15.50 9.93
N SER A 178 -13.35 14.65 9.02
CA SER A 178 -12.56 15.08 7.86
C SER A 178 -13.37 15.13 6.57
N LEU A 179 -12.87 15.89 5.58
CA LEU A 179 -13.32 15.88 4.19
C LEU A 179 -12.17 15.44 3.27
N THR A 180 -12.41 14.52 2.35
CA THR A 180 -11.52 14.14 1.24
C THR A 180 -12.23 14.38 -0.10
N ALA A 181 -11.53 14.18 -1.21
CA ALA A 181 -12.15 14.17 -2.53
C ALA A 181 -11.56 13.11 -3.44
N ALA A 182 -12.41 12.48 -4.25
CA ALA A 182 -12.00 11.78 -5.45
C ALA A 182 -11.69 12.81 -6.55
N VAL A 183 -10.57 12.65 -7.25
CA VAL A 183 -10.12 13.57 -8.32
C VAL A 183 -9.48 12.78 -9.46
N ASN A 184 -9.60 13.27 -10.70
CA ASN A 184 -9.09 12.54 -11.86
C ASN A 184 -7.55 12.41 -11.86
N GLY A 185 -7.07 11.29 -12.43
CA GLY A 185 -5.70 11.16 -12.91
C GLY A 185 -5.37 12.11 -14.07
N ALA A 186 -4.09 12.20 -14.43
CA ALA A 186 -3.59 13.10 -15.45
C ALA A 186 -2.52 12.44 -16.32
N TRP A 187 -2.60 12.67 -17.64
CA TRP A 187 -1.70 12.11 -18.65
C TRP A 187 -0.42 12.91 -18.87
N SER A 188 -0.28 14.08 -18.21
CA SER A 188 0.92 14.91 -18.22
C SER A 188 1.15 15.50 -16.83
N THR A 189 2.37 15.95 -16.54
CA THR A 189 2.74 16.58 -15.27
C THR A 189 2.27 18.03 -15.17
N THR A 190 1.84 18.64 -16.28
CA THR A 190 1.33 20.03 -16.33
C THR A 190 0.01 20.16 -17.10
N ALA A 191 -0.42 19.11 -17.81
CA ALA A 191 -1.71 19.05 -18.49
C ALA A 191 -2.50 17.81 -18.05
N GLY A 192 -3.83 17.91 -18.12
CA GLY A 192 -4.74 16.85 -17.70
C GLY A 192 -6.19 17.24 -18.00
N PRO A 193 -7.16 16.49 -17.43
CA PRO A 193 -8.59 16.78 -17.56
C PRO A 193 -8.92 18.23 -17.23
N GLU A 194 -10.01 18.75 -17.80
CA GLU A 194 -10.42 20.14 -17.56
C GLU A 194 -10.69 20.40 -16.09
N VAL A 195 -11.47 19.53 -15.44
CA VAL A 195 -11.73 19.55 -14.00
C VAL A 195 -10.45 19.60 -13.15
N SER A 196 -9.44 18.78 -13.46
CA SER A 196 -8.17 18.78 -12.71
C SER A 196 -7.46 20.13 -12.77
N LYS A 197 -7.52 20.83 -13.92
CA LYS A 197 -6.96 22.19 -14.09
C LYS A 197 -7.80 23.25 -13.39
N LEU A 198 -9.13 23.08 -13.33
CA LEU A 198 -10.07 24.01 -12.71
C LEU A 198 -10.07 23.93 -11.18
N MET A 199 -9.74 22.77 -10.61
CA MET A 199 -9.67 22.55 -9.15
C MET A 199 -8.86 23.66 -8.46
N THR A 200 -9.50 24.38 -7.53
CA THR A 200 -8.89 25.57 -6.91
C THR A 200 -8.04 25.22 -5.69
N ASP A 201 -7.09 26.09 -5.37
CA ASP A 201 -6.25 25.92 -4.19
C ASP A 201 -7.08 26.02 -2.89
N THR A 202 -8.20 26.75 -2.90
CA THR A 202 -9.18 26.74 -1.78
C THR A 202 -9.73 25.34 -1.53
N CYS A 203 -10.14 24.62 -2.58
CA CYS A 203 -10.59 23.23 -2.46
C CYS A 203 -9.47 22.31 -1.99
N LEU A 204 -8.29 22.37 -2.63
CA LEU A 204 -7.16 21.51 -2.29
C LEU A 204 -6.70 21.67 -0.82
N ASN A 205 -6.74 22.88 -0.28
CA ASN A 205 -6.44 23.17 1.12
C ASN A 205 -7.59 22.81 2.10
N ALA A 206 -8.79 22.55 1.61
CA ALA A 206 -9.93 22.13 2.43
C ALA A 206 -9.91 20.63 2.75
N PHE A 207 -9.30 19.81 1.89
CA PHE A 207 -9.23 18.35 2.01
C PHE A 207 -8.11 17.85 2.94
N GLU A 208 -8.36 16.75 3.65
CA GLU A 208 -7.33 16.01 4.42
C GLU A 208 -6.36 15.30 3.46
N PHE A 209 -6.89 14.71 2.39
CA PHE A 209 -6.14 14.15 1.26
C PHE A 209 -7.05 14.01 0.03
N ILE A 210 -6.46 13.73 -1.13
CA ILE A 210 -7.16 13.44 -2.38
C ILE A 210 -6.92 11.99 -2.83
N ASN A 211 -7.98 11.32 -3.26
CA ASN A 211 -7.97 10.04 -3.92
C ASN A 211 -7.88 10.25 -5.43
N VAL A 212 -6.70 10.01 -6.01
CA VAL A 212 -6.43 10.26 -7.42
C VAL A 212 -6.83 9.04 -8.24
N MET A 213 -7.89 9.14 -9.02
CA MET A 213 -8.42 8.10 -9.90
C MET A 213 -7.47 7.87 -11.09
N GLY A 214 -6.40 7.10 -10.83
CA GLY A 214 -5.35 6.73 -11.78
C GLY A 214 -5.76 5.60 -12.74
N TYR A 215 -7.03 5.57 -13.14
CA TYR A 215 -7.66 4.57 -14.01
C TYR A 215 -8.68 5.24 -14.94
N ASP A 216 -9.37 4.44 -15.75
CA ASP A 216 -10.37 4.90 -16.72
C ASP A 216 -9.89 5.97 -17.70
N MET A 217 -8.65 5.81 -18.15
CA MET A 217 -8.23 6.37 -19.43
C MET A 217 -9.15 5.86 -20.56
N ASN A 218 -9.39 6.71 -21.56
CA ASN A 218 -10.25 6.41 -22.71
C ASN A 218 -9.54 5.55 -23.78
N ASN A 219 -9.10 4.36 -23.37
CA ASN A 219 -8.40 3.34 -24.15
C ASN A 219 -8.60 1.96 -23.49
N GLU A 220 -8.10 0.89 -24.12
CA GLU A 220 -8.25 -0.47 -23.59
C GLU A 220 -7.40 -0.68 -22.33
N GLU A 221 -6.10 -0.37 -22.38
CA GLU A 221 -5.23 -0.25 -21.20
C GLU A 221 -5.60 1.00 -20.37
N HIS A 222 -6.70 0.91 -19.62
CA HIS A 222 -7.30 2.06 -18.92
C HIS A 222 -6.52 2.55 -17.69
N SER A 223 -5.53 1.80 -17.20
CA SER A 223 -4.77 2.14 -15.99
C SER A 223 -3.31 1.66 -16.03
N PRO A 224 -2.49 2.10 -17.00
CA PRO A 224 -1.11 1.65 -17.14
C PRO A 224 -0.20 2.26 -16.05
N LEU A 225 0.93 1.62 -15.78
CA LEU A 225 1.88 2.05 -14.73
C LEU A 225 2.33 3.52 -14.89
N TRP A 226 2.57 3.97 -16.12
CA TRP A 226 3.01 5.33 -16.40
C TRP A 226 1.94 6.37 -16.05
N PHE A 227 0.65 6.07 -16.22
CA PHE A 227 -0.45 7.00 -15.94
C PHE A 227 -0.57 7.26 -14.43
N GLY A 228 -0.42 6.22 -13.60
CA GLY A 228 -0.39 6.36 -12.14
C GLY A 228 0.77 7.24 -11.66
N ASN A 229 1.99 7.00 -12.18
CA ASN A 229 3.16 7.83 -11.89
C ASN A 229 2.95 9.30 -12.33
N THR A 230 2.49 9.53 -13.55
CA THR A 230 2.25 10.88 -14.07
C THR A 230 1.14 11.60 -13.30
N SER A 231 0.08 10.91 -12.89
CA SER A 231 -0.99 11.45 -12.06
C SER A 231 -0.49 11.93 -10.69
N ILE A 232 0.39 11.17 -10.02
CA ILE A 232 1.05 11.64 -8.79
C ILE A 232 1.86 12.92 -9.07
N ASN A 233 2.69 12.91 -10.12
CA ASN A 233 3.55 14.06 -10.44
C ASN A 233 2.74 15.31 -10.84
N TYR A 234 1.56 15.15 -11.45
CA TYR A 234 0.63 16.26 -11.73
C TYR A 234 0.14 16.93 -10.45
N TRP A 235 -0.37 16.14 -9.49
CA TRP A 235 -0.89 16.71 -8.24
C TRP A 235 0.21 17.28 -7.33
N LEU A 236 1.43 16.70 -7.37
CA LEU A 236 2.62 17.33 -6.79
C LEU A 236 2.94 18.69 -7.42
N ASN A 237 2.90 18.79 -8.75
CA ASN A 237 3.10 20.06 -9.48
C ASN A 237 1.98 21.09 -9.25
N ARG A 238 0.77 20.63 -8.89
CA ARG A 238 -0.33 21.47 -8.39
C ARG A 238 -0.14 21.96 -6.96
N GLY A 239 0.95 21.58 -6.29
CA GLY A 239 1.26 22.01 -4.92
C GLY A 239 0.62 21.16 -3.82
N VAL A 240 -0.05 20.05 -4.17
CA VAL A 240 -0.63 19.14 -3.16
C VAL A 240 0.50 18.45 -2.39
N PRO A 241 0.52 18.49 -1.04
CA PRO A 241 1.55 17.81 -0.26
C PRO A 241 1.62 16.31 -0.58
N ALA A 242 2.83 15.77 -0.69
CA ALA A 242 3.01 14.38 -1.10
C ALA A 242 2.25 13.38 -0.19
N ASP A 243 2.18 13.63 1.11
CA ASP A 243 1.46 12.76 2.07
C ASP A 243 -0.09 12.88 2.00
N HIS A 244 -0.59 13.84 1.21
CA HIS A 244 -2.01 14.10 0.93
C HIS A 244 -2.46 13.55 -0.45
N ILE A 245 -1.57 12.89 -1.19
CA ILE A 245 -1.89 12.25 -2.49
C ILE A 245 -2.03 10.74 -2.27
N VAL A 246 -3.16 10.15 -2.68
CA VAL A 246 -3.39 8.70 -2.67
C VAL A 246 -3.64 8.23 -4.10
N LEU A 247 -2.86 7.26 -4.59
CA LEU A 247 -3.00 6.75 -5.97
C LEU A 247 -4.04 5.62 -6.06
N GLY A 248 -5.12 5.86 -6.78
CA GLY A 248 -6.15 4.88 -7.12
C GLY A 248 -5.69 3.85 -8.15
N MET A 249 -6.14 2.61 -7.95
CA MET A 249 -5.85 1.42 -8.76
C MET A 249 -7.14 0.62 -8.96
N PRO A 250 -7.44 0.15 -10.18
CA PRO A 250 -8.68 -0.57 -10.46
C PRO A 250 -8.53 -2.05 -10.09
N LEU A 251 -9.61 -2.65 -9.56
CA LEU A 251 -9.77 -4.10 -9.41
C LEU A 251 -10.80 -4.67 -10.40
N TYR A 252 -11.08 -3.93 -11.48
CA TYR A 252 -11.89 -4.33 -12.64
C TYR A 252 -11.09 -4.17 -13.93
N ALA A 253 -11.62 -4.71 -15.03
CA ALA A 253 -11.05 -4.63 -16.36
C ALA A 253 -11.86 -3.75 -17.32
N ARG A 254 -11.18 -3.19 -18.33
CA ARG A 254 -11.81 -2.59 -19.53
C ARG A 254 -11.41 -3.39 -20.78
N PRO A 255 -12.21 -3.38 -21.87
CA PRO A 255 -13.62 -2.97 -21.95
C PRO A 255 -14.60 -4.09 -21.50
N SER A 256 -14.11 -5.20 -20.95
CA SER A 256 -14.95 -6.33 -20.53
C SER A 256 -15.79 -6.10 -19.27
N TRP A 257 -15.40 -5.16 -18.40
CA TRP A 257 -15.96 -4.97 -17.05
C TRP A 257 -15.85 -6.22 -16.16
N MET A 258 -14.89 -7.10 -16.47
CA MET A 258 -14.62 -8.27 -15.64
C MET A 258 -13.88 -7.88 -14.36
N GLN A 259 -14.31 -8.50 -13.27
CA GLN A 259 -13.78 -8.27 -11.93
C GLN A 259 -12.47 -9.03 -11.75
N TYR A 260 -11.50 -8.46 -11.02
CA TYR A 260 -10.18 -9.05 -10.81
C TYR A 260 -10.27 -10.50 -10.30
N ARG A 261 -11.12 -10.73 -9.29
CA ARG A 261 -11.43 -12.07 -8.79
C ARG A 261 -11.88 -13.07 -9.84
N SER A 262 -12.75 -12.67 -10.77
CA SER A 262 -13.26 -13.53 -11.84
C SER A 262 -12.19 -13.82 -12.90
N LEU A 263 -11.23 -12.92 -13.10
CA LEU A 263 -10.09 -13.13 -14.00
C LEU A 263 -9.10 -14.14 -13.39
N VAL A 264 -8.85 -14.06 -12.08
CA VAL A 264 -8.00 -15.01 -11.34
C VAL A 264 -8.67 -16.38 -11.19
N GLU A 265 -10.00 -16.43 -11.04
CA GLU A 265 -10.76 -17.68 -10.99
C GLU A 265 -10.70 -18.48 -12.30
N GLN A 266 -10.67 -17.79 -13.46
CA GLN A 266 -10.53 -18.42 -14.78
C GLN A 266 -9.13 -19.01 -15.02
N ASP A 267 -8.07 -18.31 -14.61
CA ASP A 267 -6.68 -18.77 -14.70
C ASP A 267 -5.86 -18.09 -13.59
N GLU A 268 -5.27 -18.86 -12.68
CA GLU A 268 -4.42 -18.35 -11.60
C GLU A 268 -3.25 -17.50 -12.12
N ALA A 269 -2.76 -17.75 -13.33
CA ALA A 269 -1.69 -16.95 -13.92
C ALA A 269 -2.14 -15.53 -14.28
N ASN A 270 -3.45 -15.26 -14.43
CA ASN A 270 -3.97 -13.91 -14.63
C ASN A 270 -3.69 -12.99 -13.42
N ALA A 271 -3.46 -13.54 -12.23
CA ALA A 271 -3.10 -12.74 -11.05
C ALA A 271 -1.84 -11.88 -11.26
N TYR A 272 -0.94 -12.25 -12.19
CA TYR A 272 0.31 -11.52 -12.47
C TYR A 272 0.37 -10.88 -13.87
N LYS A 273 -0.75 -10.90 -14.62
CA LYS A 273 -0.87 -10.27 -15.95
C LYS A 273 -1.70 -8.98 -15.84
N ASP A 274 -1.55 -8.08 -16.80
CA ASP A 274 -2.42 -6.91 -17.00
C ASP A 274 -3.42 -7.12 -18.16
N TYR A 275 -3.45 -8.33 -18.73
CA TYR A 275 -4.27 -8.71 -19.88
C TYR A 275 -4.80 -10.14 -19.74
N ALA A 276 -6.01 -10.39 -20.24
CA ALA A 276 -6.57 -11.72 -20.44
C ALA A 276 -7.47 -11.75 -21.70
N ALA A 277 -7.34 -12.80 -22.50
CA ALA A 277 -8.10 -13.02 -23.74
C ALA A 277 -9.53 -13.54 -23.47
N THR A 278 -10.30 -12.77 -22.71
CA THR A 278 -11.67 -13.10 -22.29
C THR A 278 -12.69 -12.92 -23.42
N SER A 279 -13.92 -13.38 -23.19
CA SER A 279 -15.04 -13.35 -24.14
C SER A 279 -16.29 -12.78 -23.46
N PRO A 280 -17.14 -11.97 -24.13
CA PRO A 280 -17.05 -11.57 -25.55
C PRO A 280 -15.97 -10.50 -25.82
N ASN A 281 -15.54 -9.78 -24.80
CA ASN A 281 -14.51 -8.74 -24.87
C ASN A 281 -13.25 -9.21 -24.13
N VAL A 282 -12.08 -8.80 -24.64
CA VAL A 282 -10.79 -8.91 -23.92
C VAL A 282 -10.80 -8.07 -22.64
N SER A 283 -9.94 -8.43 -21.69
CA SER A 283 -9.80 -7.76 -20.39
C SER A 283 -8.41 -7.18 -20.24
N TYR A 284 -8.32 -5.86 -20.05
CA TYR A 284 -7.13 -5.15 -19.60
C TYR A 284 -7.38 -4.60 -18.20
N TYR A 285 -6.48 -4.87 -17.27
CA TYR A 285 -6.64 -4.61 -15.83
C TYR A 285 -5.25 -4.40 -15.20
N ASN A 286 -5.14 -4.43 -13.87
CA ASN A 286 -3.85 -4.48 -13.19
C ASN A 286 -3.72 -5.76 -12.38
N GLY A 287 -2.77 -6.61 -12.74
CA GLY A 287 -2.34 -7.73 -11.93
C GLY A 287 -1.50 -7.28 -10.73
N LEU A 288 -1.24 -8.22 -9.82
CA LEU A 288 -0.48 -8.01 -8.58
C LEU A 288 0.91 -7.38 -8.83
N SER A 289 1.54 -7.73 -9.95
CA SER A 289 2.81 -7.13 -10.37
C SER A 289 2.67 -5.62 -10.57
N THR A 290 1.67 -5.15 -11.33
CA THR A 290 1.48 -3.71 -11.58
C THR A 290 0.93 -2.97 -10.36
N LEU A 291 0.11 -3.62 -9.53
CA LEU A 291 -0.34 -3.06 -8.25
C LEU A 291 0.84 -2.85 -7.27
N ARG A 292 1.77 -3.81 -7.19
CA ARG A 292 3.03 -3.68 -6.43
C ARG A 292 3.93 -2.57 -6.96
N GLU A 293 4.07 -2.46 -8.28
CA GLU A 293 4.86 -1.40 -8.92
C GLU A 293 4.29 -0.02 -8.63
N LYS A 294 2.97 0.17 -8.79
CA LYS A 294 2.28 1.41 -8.43
C LYS A 294 2.44 1.75 -6.94
N THR A 295 2.32 0.75 -6.07
CA THR A 295 2.54 0.91 -4.62
C THR A 295 3.98 1.32 -4.31
N SER A 296 4.97 0.72 -4.96
CA SER A 296 6.39 1.09 -4.80
C SER A 296 6.67 2.53 -5.26
N ILE A 297 6.04 2.99 -6.36
CA ILE A 297 6.10 4.38 -6.81
C ILE A 297 5.44 5.32 -5.79
N ALA A 298 4.25 4.95 -5.29
CA ALA A 298 3.52 5.74 -4.29
C ALA A 298 4.29 5.86 -2.97
N LEU A 299 4.94 4.79 -2.48
CA LEU A 299 5.81 4.84 -1.29
C LEU A 299 6.96 5.85 -1.43
N LYS A 300 7.45 6.09 -2.65
CA LYS A 300 8.47 7.12 -2.93
C LYS A 300 7.88 8.52 -3.05
N LYS A 301 6.73 8.68 -3.73
CA LYS A 301 6.23 9.97 -4.23
C LYS A 301 4.93 10.50 -3.63
N ALA A 302 4.11 9.62 -3.06
CA ALA A 302 2.75 9.91 -2.58
C ALA A 302 2.59 9.52 -1.10
N GLY A 303 1.36 9.64 -0.58
CA GLY A 303 0.96 9.39 0.80
C GLY A 303 0.14 8.12 0.99
N GLY A 304 -0.27 7.47 -0.10
CA GLY A 304 -0.98 6.21 -0.06
C GLY A 304 -1.29 5.62 -1.43
N VAL A 305 -1.98 4.48 -1.40
CA VAL A 305 -2.69 3.89 -2.54
C VAL A 305 -4.12 3.54 -2.17
N MET A 306 -4.96 3.42 -3.20
CA MET A 306 -6.39 3.21 -3.11
C MET A 306 -6.85 2.15 -4.12
N PHE A 307 -7.86 1.37 -3.77
CA PHE A 307 -8.50 0.40 -4.65
C PHE A 307 -9.93 0.80 -4.98
N PHE A 308 -10.27 0.78 -6.28
CA PHE A 308 -11.64 0.84 -6.77
C PHE A 308 -11.98 -0.48 -7.49
N ASP A 309 -12.72 -1.41 -6.89
CA ASP A 309 -13.12 -1.42 -5.46
C ASP A 309 -12.79 -2.76 -4.79
N VAL A 310 -12.73 -2.80 -3.46
CA VAL A 310 -12.25 -4.00 -2.74
C VAL A 310 -13.28 -5.11 -2.66
N ASN A 311 -14.51 -4.92 -3.16
CA ASN A 311 -15.44 -6.02 -3.35
C ASN A 311 -15.00 -6.92 -4.52
N GLU A 312 -14.22 -6.40 -5.47
CA GLU A 312 -13.72 -7.12 -6.65
C GLU A 312 -12.41 -7.91 -6.42
N ASP A 313 -11.82 -7.83 -5.24
CA ASP A 313 -10.67 -8.67 -4.85
C ASP A 313 -11.08 -10.15 -4.67
N VAL A 314 -10.11 -11.06 -4.77
CA VAL A 314 -10.34 -12.48 -4.42
C VAL A 314 -10.59 -12.63 -2.93
N ASP A 315 -11.35 -13.66 -2.53
CA ASP A 315 -11.50 -14.00 -1.12
C ASP A 315 -10.15 -14.47 -0.56
N TRP A 316 -9.50 -13.62 0.24
CA TRP A 316 -8.21 -13.89 0.88
C TRP A 316 -8.21 -15.14 1.77
N ARG A 317 -9.39 -15.62 2.16
CA ARG A 317 -9.60 -16.82 3.00
C ARG A 317 -9.66 -18.11 2.17
N ASP A 318 -9.78 -18.01 0.85
CA ASP A 318 -9.80 -19.17 -0.04
C ASP A 318 -8.44 -19.87 -0.04
N ALA A 319 -8.43 -21.18 0.20
CA ALA A 319 -7.21 -21.96 0.36
C ALA A 319 -6.36 -22.08 -0.93
N LYS A 320 -6.96 -21.84 -2.10
CA LYS A 320 -6.32 -21.92 -3.42
C LYS A 320 -5.98 -20.53 -3.95
N LEU A 321 -6.96 -19.63 -3.97
CA LEU A 321 -6.90 -18.32 -4.61
C LEU A 321 -6.56 -17.17 -3.66
N GLY A 322 -6.77 -17.31 -2.35
CA GLY A 322 -6.61 -16.21 -1.38
C GLY A 322 -5.20 -15.62 -1.32
N LYS A 323 -4.17 -16.41 -1.69
CA LYS A 323 -2.78 -15.95 -1.89
C LYS A 323 -2.65 -14.81 -2.92
N TYR A 324 -3.61 -14.68 -3.83
CA TYR A 324 -3.70 -13.67 -4.89
C TYR A 324 -4.46 -12.40 -4.49
N SER A 325 -4.83 -12.18 -3.22
CA SER A 325 -5.51 -10.95 -2.83
C SER A 325 -4.65 -9.71 -3.12
N ALA A 326 -5.23 -8.79 -3.88
CA ALA A 326 -4.66 -7.48 -4.22
C ALA A 326 -4.41 -6.64 -2.97
N VAL A 327 -5.36 -6.60 -2.03
CA VAL A 327 -5.21 -5.88 -0.76
C VAL A 327 -4.07 -6.48 0.06
N SER A 328 -3.98 -7.82 0.13
CA SER A 328 -2.87 -8.50 0.82
C SER A 328 -1.52 -8.22 0.17
N GLU A 329 -1.42 -8.15 -1.16
CA GLU A 329 -0.16 -7.88 -1.85
C GLU A 329 0.35 -6.44 -1.63
N VAL A 330 -0.56 -5.47 -1.73
CA VAL A 330 -0.23 -4.07 -1.44
C VAL A 330 0.16 -3.90 0.02
N TYR A 331 -0.55 -4.54 0.95
CA TYR A 331 -0.19 -4.53 2.37
C TYR A 331 1.20 -5.12 2.62
N ARG A 332 1.55 -6.28 2.02
CA ARG A 332 2.91 -6.85 2.09
C ARG A 332 3.96 -5.88 1.54
N THR A 333 3.66 -5.22 0.43
CA THR A 333 4.55 -4.23 -0.20
C THR A 333 4.79 -3.03 0.72
N VAL A 334 3.74 -2.45 1.29
CA VAL A 334 3.84 -1.35 2.27
C VAL A 334 4.58 -1.78 3.54
N LYS A 335 4.29 -2.98 4.07
CA LYS A 335 5.00 -3.52 5.24
C LYS A 335 6.49 -3.72 4.99
N SER A 336 6.89 -4.19 3.81
CA SER A 336 8.31 -4.31 3.44
C SER A 336 9.06 -2.97 3.47
N ALA A 337 8.34 -1.85 3.32
CA ALA A 337 8.85 -0.49 3.38
C ALA A 337 8.60 0.22 4.74
N GLN A 338 8.10 -0.48 5.77
CA GLN A 338 7.83 0.14 7.07
C GLN A 338 9.14 0.60 7.75
N GLY A 339 9.09 1.81 8.33
CA GLY A 339 10.20 2.44 9.05
C GLY A 339 11.14 3.30 8.20
N PHE A 340 11.00 3.33 6.87
CA PHE A 340 11.77 4.23 6.00
C PHE A 340 11.09 5.60 5.83
N SER A 341 11.88 6.66 5.85
CA SER A 341 11.48 8.02 5.52
C SER A 341 11.35 8.22 3.99
N ARG A 342 10.74 9.34 3.55
CA ARG A 342 10.64 9.67 2.11
C ARG A 342 12.00 9.72 1.41
N ALA A 343 13.03 10.20 2.10
CA ALA A 343 14.39 10.34 1.59
C ALA A 343 15.06 8.96 1.44
N GLU A 344 14.98 8.10 2.47
CA GLU A 344 15.50 6.73 2.40
C GLU A 344 14.79 5.92 1.29
N MET A 345 13.48 6.09 1.14
CA MET A 345 12.71 5.41 0.10
C MET A 345 13.13 5.78 -1.33
N GLN A 346 13.79 6.92 -1.58
CA GLN A 346 14.29 7.21 -2.93
C GLN A 346 15.33 6.17 -3.37
N ASN A 347 16.23 5.78 -2.45
CA ASN A 347 17.32 4.83 -2.71
C ASN A 347 16.95 3.38 -2.33
N TYR A 348 15.80 3.15 -1.70
CA TYR A 348 15.29 1.81 -1.40
C TYR A 348 14.98 1.04 -2.68
N VAL A 349 15.44 -0.22 -2.72
CA VAL A 349 15.13 -1.16 -3.80
C VAL A 349 14.10 -2.18 -3.32
N THR A 350 12.93 -2.22 -3.97
CA THR A 350 11.99 -3.32 -3.78
C THR A 350 12.58 -4.58 -4.41
N VAL A 351 12.57 -5.70 -3.67
CA VAL A 351 13.08 -6.98 -4.15
C VAL A 351 11.91 -7.95 -4.27
N VAL A 352 11.71 -8.51 -5.46
CA VAL A 352 10.69 -9.54 -5.74
C VAL A 352 11.38 -10.82 -6.13
N LEU A 353 11.06 -11.93 -5.46
CA LEU A 353 11.53 -13.27 -5.78
C LEU A 353 10.33 -14.15 -6.12
N ASP A 354 10.31 -14.74 -7.32
CA ASP A 354 9.27 -15.67 -7.79
C ASP A 354 7.84 -15.13 -7.51
N ASN A 355 7.61 -13.88 -7.94
CA ASN A 355 6.40 -13.09 -7.72
C ASN A 355 6.04 -12.72 -6.27
N GLN A 356 6.89 -12.97 -5.27
CA GLN A 356 6.69 -12.54 -3.88
C GLN A 356 7.60 -11.38 -3.50
N VAL A 357 7.05 -10.35 -2.85
CA VAL A 357 7.85 -9.23 -2.32
C VAL A 357 8.63 -9.66 -1.07
N MET A 358 9.94 -9.43 -1.09
CA MET A 358 10.84 -9.80 0.00
C MET A 358 10.88 -8.70 1.06
N ASP A 359 10.46 -9.03 2.28
CA ASP A 359 10.47 -8.07 3.39
C ASP A 359 11.90 -7.71 3.85
N PHE A 360 12.30 -6.47 3.59
CA PHE A 360 13.55 -5.87 4.08
C PHE A 360 13.28 -4.61 4.93
N SER A 361 12.12 -4.59 5.61
CA SER A 361 11.74 -3.51 6.52
C SER A 361 12.72 -3.40 7.70
N LYS A 362 12.82 -2.19 8.28
CA LYS A 362 13.73 -1.95 9.41
C LYS A 362 13.42 -2.86 10.61
N ALA A 363 12.14 -3.20 10.81
CA ALA A 363 11.66 -4.06 11.89
C ALA A 363 12.27 -5.48 11.85
N VAL A 364 12.57 -6.02 10.66
CA VAL A 364 13.13 -7.38 10.52
C VAL A 364 14.66 -7.39 10.68
N GLY A 365 15.32 -6.23 10.57
CA GLY A 365 16.75 -6.09 10.91
C GLY A 365 17.72 -6.88 10.01
N LEU A 366 17.32 -7.24 8.79
CA LEU A 366 18.13 -8.03 7.84
C LEU A 366 19.03 -7.18 6.93
N GLY A 367 19.03 -5.85 7.11
CA GLY A 367 19.64 -4.89 6.20
C GLY A 367 18.66 -4.45 5.10
N THR A 368 19.02 -3.39 4.38
CA THR A 368 18.16 -2.71 3.40
C THR A 368 18.80 -2.74 2.01
N PRO A 369 18.14 -3.30 0.98
CA PRO A 369 18.58 -3.22 -0.41
C PRO A 369 18.74 -1.78 -0.90
N PHE A 370 19.82 -1.49 -1.62
CA PHE A 370 20.11 -0.15 -2.15
C PHE A 370 20.82 -0.20 -3.51
N LEU A 371 20.88 0.95 -4.20
CA LEU A 371 21.77 1.17 -5.34
C LEU A 371 23.06 1.82 -4.86
N ASP A 372 24.21 1.27 -5.23
CA ASP A 372 25.52 1.86 -4.95
C ASP A 372 25.91 2.96 -5.96
N GLU A 373 27.12 3.52 -5.78
CA GLU A 373 27.69 4.57 -6.65
C GLU A 373 27.88 4.12 -8.12
N ASN A 374 27.94 2.81 -8.38
CA ASN A 374 28.04 2.21 -9.70
C ASN A 374 26.67 1.79 -10.27
N HIS A 375 25.57 2.23 -9.64
CA HIS A 375 24.19 1.84 -9.97
C HIS A 375 23.98 0.32 -9.99
N ARG A 376 24.61 -0.41 -9.06
CA ARG A 376 24.41 -1.85 -8.86
C ARG A 376 23.49 -2.10 -7.68
N THR A 377 22.56 -3.05 -7.85
CA THR A 377 21.62 -3.46 -6.81
C THR A 377 22.32 -4.30 -5.75
N MET A 378 22.65 -3.66 -4.63
CA MET A 378 23.30 -4.26 -3.48
C MET A 378 22.24 -4.77 -2.50
N VAL A 379 22.24 -6.09 -2.24
CA VAL A 379 21.25 -6.75 -1.38
C VAL A 379 21.97 -7.51 -0.25
N PRO A 380 21.47 -7.49 1.00
CA PRO A 380 22.03 -8.33 2.06
C PRO A 380 21.66 -9.78 1.78
N MET A 381 22.61 -10.54 1.20
CA MET A 381 22.30 -11.78 0.47
C MET A 381 21.70 -12.90 1.31
N ARG A 382 21.90 -12.87 2.64
CA ARG A 382 21.46 -13.93 3.56
C ARG A 382 20.01 -14.34 3.31
N LYS A 383 19.08 -13.38 3.33
CA LYS A 383 17.64 -13.68 3.18
C LYS A 383 17.34 -14.37 1.85
N LEU A 384 17.85 -13.83 0.74
CA LEU A 384 17.61 -14.40 -0.59
C LEU A 384 18.22 -15.80 -0.72
N LEU A 385 19.46 -15.98 -0.29
CA LEU A 385 20.16 -17.26 -0.34
C LEU A 385 19.47 -18.34 0.50
N GLU A 386 19.11 -18.03 1.75
CA GLU A 386 18.32 -18.93 2.61
C GLU A 386 16.96 -19.25 1.96
N THR A 387 16.27 -18.27 1.36
CA THR A 387 14.96 -18.48 0.70
C THR A 387 15.06 -19.39 -0.53
N ILE A 388 16.13 -19.28 -1.33
CA ILE A 388 16.36 -20.19 -2.47
C ILE A 388 16.93 -21.56 -2.04
N GLY A 389 17.09 -21.83 -0.73
CA GLY A 389 17.61 -23.10 -0.21
C GLY A 389 19.12 -23.26 -0.35
N ALA A 390 19.89 -22.17 -0.33
CA ALA A 390 21.35 -22.22 -0.26
C ALA A 390 21.84 -22.16 1.21
N GLU A 391 22.75 -23.05 1.58
CA GLU A 391 23.47 -23.01 2.85
C GLU A 391 24.54 -21.91 2.82
N ILE A 392 24.74 -21.21 3.94
CA ILE A 392 25.63 -20.04 4.01
C ILE A 392 26.66 -20.22 5.12
N ILE A 393 27.93 -20.18 4.73
CA ILE A 393 29.10 -20.35 5.61
C ILE A 393 29.88 -19.04 5.64
N TRP A 394 30.18 -18.53 6.84
CA TRP A 394 31.06 -17.38 7.05
C TRP A 394 32.42 -17.84 7.58
N ASP A 395 33.48 -17.43 6.89
CA ASP A 395 34.86 -17.58 7.34
C ASP A 395 35.36 -16.22 7.86
N ASN A 396 35.58 -16.15 9.18
CA ASN A 396 36.03 -14.93 9.84
C ASN A 396 37.52 -14.61 9.58
N ALA A 397 38.36 -15.62 9.36
CA ALA A 397 39.79 -15.44 9.12
C ALA A 397 40.04 -14.94 7.68
N ALA A 398 39.36 -15.55 6.71
CA ALA A 398 39.40 -15.10 5.31
C ALA A 398 38.47 -13.91 5.02
N ARG A 399 37.66 -13.46 6.00
CA ARG A 399 36.61 -12.45 5.84
C ARG A 399 35.76 -12.71 4.59
N SER A 400 35.21 -13.93 4.48
CA SER A 400 34.52 -14.37 3.27
C SER A 400 33.25 -15.13 3.55
N VAL A 401 32.26 -14.98 2.66
CA VAL A 401 31.03 -15.75 2.65
C VAL A 401 31.09 -16.80 1.54
N THR A 402 30.62 -18.00 1.82
CA THR A 402 30.41 -19.06 0.83
C THR A 402 28.96 -19.52 0.90
N ALA A 403 28.27 -19.50 -0.24
CA ALA A 403 26.91 -19.98 -0.41
C ALA A 403 26.92 -21.26 -1.24
N VAL A 404 26.25 -22.32 -0.79
CA VAL A 404 26.20 -23.63 -1.46
C VAL A 404 24.76 -24.06 -1.66
N LYS A 405 24.38 -24.42 -2.90
CA LYS A 405 23.07 -25.01 -3.20
C LYS A 405 23.25 -26.31 -3.98
N THR A 406 22.62 -27.36 -3.48
CA THR A 406 22.54 -28.67 -4.11
C THR A 406 21.23 -28.76 -4.89
N PHE A 407 21.32 -28.83 -6.22
CA PHE A 407 20.17 -29.06 -7.09
C PHE A 407 19.96 -30.57 -7.28
N PRO A 408 18.70 -31.05 -7.34
CA PRO A 408 18.39 -32.46 -7.50
C PRO A 408 18.90 -33.02 -8.84
N ALA A 409 18.99 -34.34 -8.93
CA ALA A 409 19.41 -35.02 -10.14
C ALA A 409 18.44 -34.75 -11.31
N THR A 410 19.01 -34.56 -12.50
CA THR A 410 18.27 -34.42 -13.76
C THR A 410 18.89 -35.32 -14.83
N ASN A 411 18.26 -35.43 -16.00
CA ASN A 411 18.84 -36.15 -17.14
C ASN A 411 20.19 -35.54 -17.62
N GLU A 412 20.42 -34.25 -17.35
CA GLU A 412 21.68 -33.56 -17.65
C GLU A 412 22.71 -33.72 -16.51
N TYR A 413 22.25 -33.79 -15.26
CA TYR A 413 23.09 -33.95 -14.06
C TYR A 413 22.63 -35.15 -13.21
N PRO A 414 22.99 -36.41 -13.56
CA PRO A 414 22.46 -37.61 -12.89
C PRO A 414 22.84 -37.76 -11.41
N ALA A 415 23.89 -37.08 -10.96
CA ALA A 415 24.35 -37.06 -9.56
C ALA A 415 23.81 -35.85 -8.76
N GLY A 416 22.94 -35.04 -9.36
CA GLY A 416 22.65 -33.68 -8.88
C GLY A 416 23.74 -32.70 -9.29
N LYS A 417 23.53 -31.42 -8.99
CA LYS A 417 24.46 -30.32 -9.33
C LYS A 417 24.68 -29.44 -8.13
N ASN A 418 25.93 -29.35 -7.67
CA ASN A 418 26.30 -28.39 -6.63
C ASN A 418 26.73 -27.07 -7.28
N VAL A 419 26.18 -25.98 -6.78
CA VAL A 419 26.63 -24.61 -7.09
C VAL A 419 27.18 -24.02 -5.81
N THR A 420 28.44 -23.57 -5.87
CA THR A 420 29.15 -22.88 -4.80
C THR A 420 29.50 -21.48 -5.28
N VAL A 421 29.07 -20.45 -4.55
CA VAL A 421 29.44 -19.05 -4.77
C VAL A 421 30.22 -18.56 -3.55
N LYS A 422 31.47 -18.13 -3.73
CA LYS A 422 32.30 -17.53 -2.66
C LYS A 422 32.67 -16.09 -2.99
N ALA A 423 32.66 -15.23 -1.97
CA ALA A 423 33.07 -13.83 -2.06
C ALA A 423 33.79 -13.38 -0.78
N ALA A 424 34.87 -12.62 -0.88
CA ALA A 424 35.55 -12.00 0.26
C ALA A 424 35.25 -10.50 0.34
N ILE A 425 35.29 -9.93 1.56
CA ILE A 425 34.99 -8.51 1.76
C ILE A 425 36.10 -7.65 1.16
N GLY A 426 35.73 -6.69 0.30
CA GLY A 426 36.64 -5.83 -0.46
C GLY A 426 37.00 -6.38 -1.85
N ASP A 427 36.63 -7.63 -2.18
CA ASP A 427 36.85 -8.15 -3.53
C ASP A 427 35.79 -7.62 -4.51
N ASN A 428 36.26 -7.18 -5.68
CA ASN A 428 35.46 -6.88 -6.87
C ASN A 428 35.25 -8.11 -7.77
N PHE A 429 35.20 -9.31 -7.18
CA PHE A 429 34.90 -10.55 -7.87
C PHE A 429 34.28 -11.56 -6.91
N ILE A 430 33.61 -12.55 -7.48
CA ILE A 430 33.18 -13.78 -6.78
C ILE A 430 33.83 -14.98 -7.47
N THR A 431 33.83 -16.14 -6.81
CA THR A 431 34.10 -17.42 -7.49
C THR A 431 32.85 -18.27 -7.54
N VAL A 432 32.49 -18.74 -8.74
CA VAL A 432 31.39 -19.65 -9.00
C VAL A 432 31.98 -21.01 -9.37
N ASN A 433 31.78 -22.02 -8.53
CA ASN A 433 32.41 -23.34 -8.65
C ASN A 433 33.94 -23.25 -8.83
N GLY A 434 34.58 -22.31 -8.11
CA GLY A 434 36.02 -22.04 -8.19
C GLY A 434 36.45 -21.11 -9.34
N ASN A 435 35.60 -20.88 -10.34
CA ASN A 435 35.91 -19.99 -11.47
C ASN A 435 35.64 -18.53 -11.10
N ARG A 436 36.58 -17.64 -11.38
CA ARG A 436 36.45 -16.19 -11.10
C ARG A 436 35.41 -15.55 -12.02
N VAL A 437 34.49 -14.79 -11.43
CA VAL A 437 33.51 -13.92 -12.08
C VAL A 437 33.73 -12.51 -11.53
N ASN A 438 34.15 -11.57 -12.37
CA ASN A 438 34.36 -10.19 -11.95
C ASN A 438 33.02 -9.49 -11.66
N LEU A 439 33.05 -8.53 -10.74
CA LEU A 439 31.96 -7.63 -10.41
C LEU A 439 32.35 -6.20 -10.79
N ASP A 440 31.36 -5.37 -11.09
CA ASP A 440 31.55 -3.92 -11.32
C ASP A 440 31.57 -3.12 -10.00
N THR A 441 31.57 -3.79 -8.85
CA THR A 441 31.54 -3.20 -7.51
C THR A 441 32.06 -4.20 -6.47
N GLU A 442 32.37 -3.74 -5.27
CA GLU A 442 32.97 -4.55 -4.21
C GLU A 442 31.94 -5.31 -3.37
N THR A 443 32.33 -6.46 -2.83
CA THR A 443 31.58 -7.14 -1.76
C THR A 443 31.80 -6.40 -0.45
N VAL A 444 30.76 -5.76 0.10
CA VAL A 444 30.88 -4.88 1.29
C VAL A 444 30.18 -5.44 2.52
N ILE A 445 30.62 -5.01 3.71
CA ILE A 445 29.83 -5.13 4.95
C ILE A 445 29.21 -3.78 5.26
N LYS A 446 27.90 -3.79 5.49
CA LYS A 446 27.13 -2.64 5.98
C LYS A 446 26.15 -3.15 7.04
N ASP A 447 26.03 -2.45 8.17
CA ASP A 447 25.13 -2.79 9.29
C ASP A 447 25.26 -4.25 9.77
N GLY A 448 26.49 -4.78 9.76
CA GLY A 448 26.78 -6.18 10.14
C GLY A 448 26.31 -7.25 9.14
N ARG A 449 25.86 -6.86 7.94
CA ARG A 449 25.41 -7.75 6.86
C ARG A 449 26.34 -7.66 5.66
N THR A 450 26.52 -8.79 4.97
CA THR A 450 27.29 -8.86 3.72
C THR A 450 26.39 -8.53 2.53
N TYR A 451 26.77 -7.52 1.75
CA TYR A 451 26.07 -7.08 0.56
C TYR A 451 26.85 -7.48 -0.69
N LEU A 452 26.12 -7.98 -1.69
CA LEU A 452 26.65 -8.30 -3.02
C LEU A 452 25.70 -7.79 -4.11
N PRO A 453 26.18 -7.71 -5.37
CA PRO A 453 25.32 -7.52 -6.53
C PRO A 453 24.39 -8.72 -6.72
N ALA A 454 23.06 -8.48 -6.68
CA ALA A 454 22.06 -9.55 -6.80
C ALA A 454 22.21 -10.39 -8.07
N ARG A 455 22.52 -9.74 -9.20
CA ARG A 455 22.64 -10.40 -10.50
C ARG A 455 23.71 -11.49 -10.51
N ALA A 456 24.96 -11.12 -10.19
CA ALA A 456 26.11 -12.03 -10.28
C ALA A 456 25.98 -13.24 -9.35
N VAL A 457 25.37 -13.07 -8.17
CA VAL A 457 25.17 -14.16 -7.21
C VAL A 457 24.02 -15.09 -7.66
N LEU A 458 22.87 -14.54 -8.06
CA LEU A 458 21.66 -15.34 -8.25
C LEU A 458 21.59 -15.97 -9.65
N GLU A 459 22.22 -15.37 -10.67
CA GLU A 459 22.37 -16.01 -11.99
C GLU A 459 23.20 -17.31 -11.91
N ALA A 460 24.18 -17.38 -11.00
CA ALA A 460 24.93 -18.60 -10.72
C ALA A 460 24.04 -19.72 -10.16
N PHE A 461 23.02 -19.36 -9.36
CA PHE A 461 22.01 -20.28 -8.83
C PHE A 461 20.82 -20.51 -9.76
N GLY A 462 20.94 -20.16 -11.06
CA GLY A 462 19.91 -20.46 -12.05
C GLY A 462 18.72 -19.50 -12.07
N TYR A 463 18.81 -18.34 -11.45
CA TYR A 463 17.78 -17.31 -11.56
C TYR A 463 18.04 -16.38 -12.76
N SER A 464 17.03 -15.65 -13.18
CA SER A 464 17.12 -14.49 -14.06
C SER A 464 16.74 -13.23 -13.27
N LEU A 465 17.27 -12.06 -13.66
CA LEU A 465 16.91 -10.79 -13.03
C LEU A 465 16.52 -9.74 -14.06
N SER A 466 15.39 -9.07 -13.80
CA SER A 466 14.97 -7.86 -14.51
C SER A 466 14.83 -6.68 -13.53
N TRP A 467 14.92 -5.47 -14.07
CA TRP A 467 14.88 -4.22 -13.30
C TRP A 467 13.75 -3.33 -13.82
N LYS A 468 13.09 -2.61 -12.92
CA LYS A 468 12.03 -1.64 -13.23
C LYS A 468 12.44 -0.27 -12.72
N ASP A 469 12.82 0.62 -13.63
CA ASP A 469 13.35 1.95 -13.26
C ASP A 469 12.35 2.82 -12.50
N ALA A 470 11.08 2.81 -12.90
CA ALA A 470 10.06 3.72 -12.38
C ALA A 470 9.80 3.54 -10.86
N SER A 471 9.86 2.30 -10.40
CA SER A 471 9.67 1.84 -9.01
C SER A 471 10.98 1.63 -8.27
N SER A 472 12.07 1.38 -9.01
CA SER A 472 13.33 0.81 -8.53
C SER A 472 13.13 -0.59 -7.93
N THR A 473 12.37 -1.44 -8.61
CA THR A 473 12.19 -2.86 -8.24
C THR A 473 13.15 -3.76 -9.01
N VAL A 474 13.78 -4.72 -8.32
CA VAL A 474 14.44 -5.87 -8.94
C VAL A 474 13.52 -7.10 -8.85
N TYR A 475 13.24 -7.71 -9.99
CA TYR A 475 12.55 -8.99 -10.10
C TYR A 475 13.58 -10.09 -10.28
N ILE A 476 13.43 -11.17 -9.52
CA ILE A 476 14.26 -12.37 -9.53
C ILE A 476 13.33 -13.54 -9.80
N GLU A 477 13.57 -14.28 -10.89
CA GLU A 477 12.69 -15.36 -11.37
C GLU A 477 13.50 -16.63 -11.62
N SER A 478 13.05 -17.77 -11.11
CA SER A 478 13.62 -19.08 -11.40
C SER A 478 13.54 -19.42 -12.90
N LYS A 479 14.63 -19.95 -13.48
CA LYS A 479 14.66 -20.44 -14.87
C LYS A 479 14.12 -21.87 -15.01
#